data_AF-A0A6A6QK26-F1
#
_entry.id   AF-A0A6A6QK26-F1
#
_cell.length_a   1.000
_cell.length_b   1.000
_cell.length_c   1.000
_cell.angle_alpha   90.00
_cell.angle_beta   90.00
_cell.angle_gamma   90.00
#
_symmetry.space_group_name_H-M   'P 1'
#
loop_
_entity.id
_entity.type
_entity.pdbx_description
1 polymer ?
#
loop_
_entity_poly.entity_id
_entity_poly.type
_entity_poly.pdbx_seq_one_letter_code
_entity_poly.pdbx_strand_id
1 'polypeptide(L)'
;MANYLASIFGTEQDKVNCSFYYKIGACRHGDRCSRKHVKPSYSQTILLPNMYQNPAYDPKSKMNAQQLQIHFDNFYEDFWCEMIKYGLIEEVVVCDNNNDHLIGNVYARFKYEEDAQTACDALNSRWYGGRPIYCELSPVTDFREACCRLNSGEGCVRGGFCNFIHRKEPTPELERDLDMQTRKWLQERGRDPRSESRSPSPGAAQAKR
;
A
#
# COMPACT_ATOMS: atom_id res chain seq x y z
N MET A 1 23.12 -21.30 11.05
CA MET A 1 23.30 -20.65 9.73
C MET A 1 22.01 -19.98 9.22
N ALA A 2 20.84 -20.63 9.27
CA ALA A 2 19.57 -20.04 8.81
C ALA A 2 19.21 -18.71 9.51
N ASN A 3 19.38 -18.61 10.83
CA ASN A 3 19.11 -17.36 11.57
C ASN A 3 20.04 -16.19 11.20
N TYR A 4 21.29 -16.47 10.81
CA TYR A 4 22.24 -15.44 10.39
C TYR A 4 21.93 -14.93 8.96
N LEU A 5 21.54 -15.84 8.06
CA LEU A 5 21.12 -15.46 6.70
C LEU A 5 19.78 -14.72 6.70
N ALA A 6 18.83 -15.11 7.57
CA ALA A 6 17.57 -14.39 7.77
C ALA A 6 17.78 -12.96 8.32
N SER A 7 18.82 -12.73 9.14
CA SER A 7 19.15 -11.38 9.61
C SER A 7 19.80 -10.48 8.55
N ILE A 8 20.26 -11.05 7.42
CA ILE A 8 20.91 -10.31 6.34
C ILE A 8 19.91 -9.97 5.24
N PHE A 9 19.05 -10.92 4.86
CA PHE A 9 18.11 -10.77 3.75
C PHE A 9 17.16 -9.58 3.95
N GLY A 10 17.05 -8.71 2.95
CA GLY A 10 16.21 -7.50 3.01
C GLY A 10 16.78 -6.35 3.86
N THR A 11 17.99 -6.48 4.40
CA THR A 11 18.69 -5.42 5.15
C THR A 11 19.80 -4.78 4.33
N GLU A 12 20.38 -3.67 4.81
CA GLU A 12 21.53 -3.03 4.16
C GLU A 12 22.80 -3.89 4.17
N GLN A 13 22.83 -4.96 4.98
CA GLN A 13 23.93 -5.92 5.02
C GLN A 13 23.89 -6.90 3.83
N ASP A 14 22.73 -7.04 3.17
CA ASP A 14 22.63 -7.77 1.91
C ASP A 14 23.28 -6.95 0.80
N LYS A 15 24.46 -7.40 0.37
CA LYS A 15 25.22 -6.75 -0.72
C LYS A 15 24.71 -7.16 -2.11
N VAL A 16 23.84 -8.18 -2.20
CA VAL A 16 23.34 -8.71 -3.48
C VAL A 16 21.99 -8.10 -3.82
N ASN A 17 21.06 -8.08 -2.87
CA ASN A 17 19.71 -7.56 -3.09
C ASN A 17 19.58 -6.10 -2.67
N CYS A 18 18.75 -5.35 -3.39
CA CYS A 18 18.48 -3.97 -3.05
C CYS A 18 17.53 -3.90 -1.85
N SER A 19 18.05 -3.48 -0.69
CA SER A 19 17.26 -3.27 0.53
C SER A 19 16.09 -2.31 0.31
N PHE A 20 16.29 -1.21 -0.44
CA PHE A 20 15.23 -0.25 -0.73
C PHE A 20 14.11 -0.85 -1.59
N TYR A 21 14.45 -1.58 -2.65
CA TYR A 21 13.41 -2.22 -3.45
C TYR A 21 12.62 -3.26 -2.64
N TYR A 22 13.30 -4.04 -1.81
CA TYR A 22 12.64 -5.04 -0.96
C TYR A 22 11.68 -4.42 0.05
N LYS A 23 12.11 -3.35 0.75
CA LYS A 23 11.31 -2.71 1.81
C LYS A 23 10.26 -1.74 1.29
N ILE A 24 10.56 -1.02 0.22
CA ILE A 24 9.76 0.11 -0.26
C ILE A 24 9.00 -0.26 -1.54
N GLY A 25 9.41 -1.31 -2.26
CA GLY A 25 8.86 -1.65 -3.57
C GLY A 25 9.38 -0.76 -4.71
N ALA A 26 10.18 0.26 -4.39
CA ALA A 26 10.73 1.21 -5.36
C ALA A 26 12.20 1.54 -5.04
N CYS A 27 12.97 1.87 -6.07
CA CYS A 27 14.37 2.26 -5.95
C CYS A 27 14.66 3.46 -6.82
N ARG A 28 15.35 4.47 -6.27
CA ARG A 28 15.77 5.68 -7.00
C ARG A 28 16.63 5.41 -8.25
N HIS A 29 17.28 4.26 -8.32
CA HIS A 29 18.11 3.90 -9.46
C HIS A 29 17.33 3.12 -10.55
N GLY A 30 16.08 2.70 -10.27
CA GLY A 30 15.28 1.88 -11.18
C GLY A 30 16.06 0.66 -11.69
N ASP A 31 15.98 0.40 -12.99
CA ASP A 31 16.68 -0.71 -13.64
C ASP A 31 18.21 -0.54 -13.71
N ARG A 32 18.73 0.67 -13.41
CA ARG A 32 20.17 0.95 -13.35
C ARG A 32 20.76 0.65 -11.97
N CYS A 33 19.99 0.07 -11.05
CA CYS A 33 20.49 -0.30 -9.73
C CYS A 33 21.59 -1.37 -9.85
N SER A 34 22.68 -1.19 -9.11
CA SER A 34 23.77 -2.18 -9.04
C SER A 34 23.41 -3.42 -8.21
N ARG A 35 22.33 -3.34 -7.43
CA ARG A 35 21.80 -4.44 -6.62
C ARG A 35 20.55 -5.03 -7.27
N LYS A 36 20.28 -6.30 -7.01
CA LYS A 36 19.15 -7.01 -7.63
C LYS A 36 17.80 -6.52 -7.09
N HIS A 37 16.86 -6.33 -8.01
CA HIS A 37 15.43 -6.12 -7.74
C HIS A 37 14.69 -7.41 -8.08
N VAL A 38 14.22 -8.14 -7.06
CA VAL A 38 13.51 -9.41 -7.23
C VAL A 38 12.03 -9.13 -7.19
N LYS A 39 11.37 -9.13 -8.36
CA LYS A 39 9.91 -9.01 -8.45
C LYS A 39 9.27 -10.30 -7.92
N PRO A 40 8.34 -10.24 -6.97
CA PRO A 40 7.68 -11.42 -6.46
C PRO A 40 6.73 -12.01 -7.52
N SER A 41 6.65 -13.34 -7.60
CA SER A 41 5.65 -14.04 -8.44
C SER A 41 4.28 -14.13 -7.75
N TYR A 42 4.24 -13.91 -6.45
CA TYR A 42 3.05 -13.89 -5.60
C TYR A 42 3.30 -12.86 -4.49
N SER A 43 2.32 -12.02 -4.21
CA SER A 43 2.39 -11.03 -3.13
C SER A 43 0.98 -10.65 -2.71
N GLN A 44 0.83 -10.28 -1.45
CA GLN A 44 -0.39 -9.65 -0.93
C GLN A 44 -0.50 -8.18 -1.34
N THR A 45 0.62 -7.56 -1.73
CA THR A 45 0.69 -6.12 -1.99
C THR A 45 0.86 -5.84 -3.47
N ILE A 46 0.05 -4.94 -4.00
CA ILE A 46 0.22 -4.37 -5.34
C ILE A 46 0.79 -2.95 -5.24
N LEU A 47 1.51 -2.53 -6.28
CA LEU A 47 2.01 -1.18 -6.50
C LEU A 47 1.43 -0.65 -7.82
N LEU A 48 0.88 0.56 -7.76
CA LEU A 48 0.48 1.34 -8.91
C LEU A 48 1.38 2.58 -8.99
N PRO A 49 2.43 2.56 -9.84
CA PRO A 49 3.37 3.66 -9.93
C PRO A 49 2.70 4.92 -10.47
N ASN A 50 2.96 6.07 -9.82
CA ASN A 50 2.52 7.38 -10.29
C ASN A 50 1.01 7.45 -10.63
N MET A 51 0.18 6.78 -9.83
CA MET A 51 -1.27 6.76 -10.01
C MET A 51 -1.94 8.01 -9.47
N TYR A 52 -1.60 8.41 -8.25
CA TYR A 52 -2.12 9.63 -7.65
C TYR A 52 -1.40 10.85 -8.26
N GLN A 53 -2.16 11.74 -8.90
CA GLN A 53 -1.64 13.02 -9.40
C GLN A 53 -1.98 14.11 -8.40
N ASN A 54 -1.02 14.49 -7.56
CA ASN A 54 -1.23 15.56 -6.60
C ASN A 54 -1.29 16.92 -7.31
N PRO A 55 -2.43 17.65 -7.27
CA PRO A 55 -2.52 18.97 -7.90
C PRO A 55 -1.56 20.00 -7.29
N ALA A 56 -1.03 19.78 -6.08
CA ALA A 56 -0.05 20.66 -5.46
C ALA A 56 1.27 20.75 -6.24
N TYR A 57 1.58 19.74 -7.06
CA TYR A 57 2.79 19.72 -7.90
C TYR A 57 2.51 20.16 -9.35
N ASP A 58 1.25 20.45 -9.70
CA ASP A 58 0.91 21.01 -11.01
C ASP A 58 1.05 22.56 -10.97
N PRO A 59 1.95 23.16 -11.77
CA PRO A 59 2.11 24.62 -11.84
C PRO A 59 0.84 25.37 -12.24
N LYS A 60 -0.13 24.69 -12.88
CA LYS A 60 -1.41 25.29 -13.29
C LYS A 60 -2.46 25.29 -12.19
N SER A 61 -2.26 24.47 -11.15
CA SER A 61 -3.20 24.37 -10.05
C SER A 61 -3.15 25.60 -9.16
N LYS A 62 -4.32 26.12 -8.80
CA LYS A 62 -4.49 27.23 -7.84
C LYS A 62 -5.28 26.80 -6.61
N MET A 63 -5.32 25.49 -6.34
CA MET A 63 -6.10 24.94 -5.24
C MET A 63 -5.53 25.36 -3.89
N ASN A 64 -6.41 25.70 -2.96
CA ASN A 64 -6.03 25.92 -1.56
C ASN A 64 -5.89 24.58 -0.80
N ALA A 65 -5.39 24.62 0.45
CA ALA A 65 -5.17 23.41 1.24
C ALA A 65 -6.44 22.57 1.45
N GLN A 66 -7.61 23.20 1.62
CA GLN A 66 -8.89 22.51 1.79
C GLN A 66 -9.32 21.79 0.51
N GLN A 67 -9.17 22.45 -0.65
CA GLN A 67 -9.46 21.85 -1.96
C GLN A 67 -8.51 20.70 -2.29
N LEU A 68 -7.23 20.81 -1.90
CA LEU A 68 -6.26 19.72 -2.04
C LEU A 68 -6.63 18.51 -1.17
N GLN A 69 -7.12 18.74 0.05
CA GLN A 69 -7.61 17.66 0.90
C GLN A 69 -8.85 17.00 0.30
N ILE A 70 -9.85 17.77 -0.14
CA ILE A 70 -11.05 17.23 -0.80
C ILE A 70 -10.68 16.42 -2.05
N HIS A 71 -9.75 16.92 -2.87
CA HIS A 71 -9.26 16.18 -4.03
C HIS A 71 -8.60 14.86 -3.62
N PHE A 72 -7.85 14.85 -2.52
CA PHE A 72 -7.23 13.64 -2.02
C PHE A 72 -8.25 12.64 -1.47
N ASP A 73 -9.21 13.12 -0.67
CA ASP A 73 -10.29 12.31 -0.11
C ASP A 73 -11.12 11.65 -1.22
N ASN A 74 -11.50 12.41 -2.26
CA ASN A 74 -12.21 11.86 -3.43
C ASN A 74 -11.39 10.78 -4.15
N PHE A 75 -10.09 10.99 -4.32
CA PHE A 75 -9.20 10.00 -4.92
C PHE A 75 -9.10 8.74 -4.05
N TYR A 76 -8.95 8.91 -2.74
CA TYR A 76 -8.80 7.82 -1.79
C TYR A 76 -10.08 6.97 -1.73
N GLU A 77 -11.24 7.60 -1.67
CA GLU A 77 -12.55 6.94 -1.71
C GLU A 77 -12.74 6.13 -3.00
N ASP A 78 -12.50 6.75 -4.16
CA ASP A 78 -12.64 6.11 -5.47
C ASP A 78 -11.71 4.88 -5.61
N PHE A 79 -10.44 5.05 -5.20
CA PHE A 79 -9.48 3.95 -5.20
C PHE A 79 -9.88 2.83 -4.23
N TRP A 80 -10.27 3.15 -3.00
CA TRP A 80 -10.67 2.18 -2.00
C TRP A 80 -11.89 1.36 -2.45
N CYS A 81 -12.93 2.04 -2.93
CA CYS A 81 -14.16 1.41 -3.42
C CYS A 81 -13.90 0.51 -4.64
N GLU A 82 -12.95 0.88 -5.50
CA GLU A 82 -12.54 0.04 -6.62
C GLU A 82 -11.78 -1.20 -6.16
N MET A 83 -10.85 -1.05 -5.20
CA MET A 83 -10.00 -2.15 -4.74
C MET A 83 -10.80 -3.23 -4.00
N ILE A 84 -11.85 -2.85 -3.25
CA ILE A 84 -12.70 -3.79 -2.50
C ILE A 84 -13.35 -4.85 -3.42
N LYS A 85 -13.57 -4.52 -4.69
CA LYS A 85 -14.19 -5.44 -5.66
C LYS A 85 -13.33 -6.68 -5.90
N TYR A 86 -12.01 -6.56 -5.78
CA TYR A 86 -11.07 -7.66 -5.99
C TYR A 86 -10.89 -8.52 -4.74
N GLY A 87 -10.91 -7.91 -3.56
CA GLY A 87 -10.63 -8.64 -2.33
C GLY A 87 -10.71 -7.79 -1.07
N LEU A 88 -10.49 -8.45 0.06
CA LEU A 88 -10.40 -7.74 1.34
C LEU A 88 -9.09 -6.98 1.42
N ILE A 89 -9.20 -5.66 1.49
CA ILE A 89 -8.08 -4.74 1.69
C ILE A 89 -7.72 -4.70 3.18
N GLU A 90 -6.44 -4.80 3.49
CA GLU A 90 -5.91 -4.56 4.83
C GLU A 90 -5.37 -3.15 4.99
N GLU A 91 -4.68 -2.62 3.97
CA GLU A 91 -4.05 -1.31 4.05
C GLU A 91 -3.88 -0.69 2.65
N VAL A 92 -4.18 0.61 2.54
CA VAL A 92 -3.88 1.43 1.36
C VAL A 92 -2.91 2.53 1.77
N VAL A 93 -1.87 2.72 0.97
CA VAL A 93 -0.85 3.75 1.20
C VAL A 93 -0.67 4.57 -0.08
N VAL A 94 -0.91 5.87 0.01
CA VAL A 94 -0.67 6.82 -1.08
C VAL A 94 0.57 7.65 -0.76
N CYS A 95 1.50 7.72 -1.71
CA CYS A 95 2.75 8.47 -1.55
C CYS A 95 2.60 9.92 -1.98
N ASP A 96 2.96 10.83 -1.08
CA ASP A 96 3.11 12.27 -1.32
C ASP A 96 4.57 12.69 -1.51
N ASN A 97 5.41 11.74 -1.93
CA ASN A 97 6.80 12.03 -2.24
C ASN A 97 6.89 12.92 -3.50
N ASN A 98 7.87 13.83 -3.52
CA ASN A 98 8.19 14.64 -4.70
C ASN A 98 9.47 14.14 -5.40
N ASN A 99 9.57 12.84 -5.61
CA ASN A 99 10.72 12.24 -6.29
C ASN A 99 10.30 11.15 -7.27
N ASP A 100 11.09 10.98 -8.32
CA ASP A 100 10.70 10.22 -9.51
C ASP A 100 10.33 8.76 -9.23
N HIS A 101 10.85 8.16 -8.16
CA HIS A 101 10.63 6.74 -7.85
C HIS A 101 9.47 6.48 -6.88
N LEU A 102 8.96 7.50 -6.17
CA LEU A 102 7.84 7.36 -5.22
C LEU A 102 6.67 8.29 -5.51
N ILE A 103 6.84 9.30 -6.37
CA ILE A 103 5.80 10.29 -6.65
C ILE A 103 4.52 9.63 -7.14
N GLY A 104 3.43 9.87 -6.40
CA GLY A 104 2.10 9.38 -6.75
C GLY A 104 1.95 7.86 -6.67
N ASN A 105 2.92 7.12 -6.12
CA ASN A 105 2.80 5.67 -5.97
C ASN A 105 1.67 5.34 -5.01
N VAL A 106 0.84 4.37 -5.39
CA VAL A 106 -0.23 3.85 -4.55
C VAL A 106 0.02 2.38 -4.32
N TYR A 107 -0.05 1.97 -3.05
CA TYR A 107 0.02 0.59 -2.66
C TYR A 107 -1.31 0.15 -2.07
N ALA A 108 -1.71 -1.08 -2.39
CA ALA A 108 -2.82 -1.75 -1.73
C ALA A 108 -2.36 -3.14 -1.27
N ARG A 109 -2.48 -3.42 0.02
CA ARG A 109 -2.26 -4.76 0.59
C ARG A 109 -3.60 -5.45 0.78
N PHE A 110 -3.76 -6.59 0.14
CA PHE A 110 -4.89 -7.49 0.28
C PHE A 110 -4.60 -8.54 1.34
N LYS A 111 -5.65 -9.15 1.88
CA LYS A 111 -5.51 -10.28 2.79
C LYS A 111 -4.97 -11.54 2.09
N TYR A 112 -5.30 -11.73 0.82
CA TYR A 112 -4.92 -12.92 0.04
C TYR A 112 -4.12 -12.54 -1.20
N GLU A 113 -3.11 -13.35 -1.53
CA GLU A 113 -2.24 -13.15 -2.69
C GLU A 113 -2.98 -13.29 -4.03
N GLU A 114 -3.98 -14.17 -4.09
CA GLU A 114 -4.83 -14.37 -5.26
C GLU A 114 -5.62 -13.11 -5.63
N ASP A 115 -6.12 -12.38 -4.62
CA ASP A 115 -6.88 -11.16 -4.80
C ASP A 115 -5.98 -10.05 -5.37
N ALA A 116 -4.74 -9.96 -4.88
CA ALA A 116 -3.72 -9.05 -5.38
C ALA A 116 -3.34 -9.34 -6.84
N GLN A 117 -3.14 -10.61 -7.20
CA GLN A 117 -2.87 -11.01 -8.59
C GLN A 117 -4.03 -10.65 -9.51
N THR A 118 -5.26 -10.97 -9.10
CA THR A 118 -6.49 -10.65 -9.86
C THR A 118 -6.65 -9.14 -10.05
N ALA A 119 -6.40 -8.35 -9.01
CA ALA A 119 -6.42 -6.89 -9.09
C ALA A 119 -5.35 -6.38 -10.08
N CYS A 120 -4.12 -6.90 -9.97
CA CYS A 120 -3.00 -6.51 -10.83
C CYS A 120 -3.30 -6.74 -12.32
N ASP A 121 -3.81 -7.93 -12.66
CA ASP A 121 -4.13 -8.27 -14.05
C ASP A 121 -5.29 -7.43 -14.60
N ALA A 122 -6.34 -7.22 -13.80
CA ALA A 122 -7.48 -6.41 -14.21
C ALA A 122 -7.10 -4.94 -14.39
N LEU A 123 -6.30 -4.37 -13.49
CA LEU A 123 -5.93 -2.95 -13.52
C LEU A 123 -5.02 -2.60 -14.69
N ASN A 124 -4.12 -3.49 -15.10
CA ASN A 124 -3.26 -3.28 -16.28
C ASN A 124 -4.04 -3.16 -17.62
N SER A 125 -5.32 -3.53 -17.64
CA SER A 125 -6.21 -3.38 -18.81
C SER A 125 -7.06 -2.10 -18.76
N ARG A 126 -6.90 -1.25 -17.74
CA ARG A 126 -7.78 -0.12 -17.44
C ARG A 126 -7.07 1.23 -17.54
N TRP A 127 -7.90 2.27 -17.50
CA TRP A 127 -7.50 3.67 -17.57
C TRP A 127 -8.04 4.44 -16.37
N TYR A 128 -7.28 5.42 -15.89
CA TYR A 128 -7.65 6.32 -14.82
C TYR A 128 -7.24 7.75 -15.17
N GLY A 129 -8.16 8.72 -15.09
CA GLY A 129 -7.86 10.12 -15.38
C GLY A 129 -7.26 10.36 -16.78
N GLY A 130 -7.67 9.57 -17.79
CA GLY A 130 -7.14 9.66 -19.16
C GLY A 130 -5.74 9.07 -19.35
N ARG A 131 -5.20 8.35 -18.36
CA ARG A 131 -3.90 7.67 -18.42
C ARG A 131 -4.08 6.16 -18.26
N PRO A 132 -3.24 5.34 -18.91
CA PRO A 132 -3.24 3.90 -18.66
C PRO A 132 -2.77 3.65 -17.23
N ILE A 133 -3.37 2.66 -16.59
CA ILE A 133 -2.96 2.21 -15.25
C ILE A 133 -1.82 1.20 -15.42
N TYR A 134 -0.74 1.39 -14.67
CA TYR A 134 0.30 0.39 -14.51
C TYR A 134 0.17 -0.21 -13.12
N CYS A 135 0.13 -1.54 -13.04
CA CYS A 135 0.06 -2.26 -11.78
C CYS A 135 1.06 -3.41 -11.78
N GLU A 136 1.78 -3.58 -10.68
CA GLU A 136 2.69 -4.71 -10.48
C GLU A 136 2.60 -5.25 -9.05
N LEU A 137 2.95 -6.52 -8.86
CA LEU A 137 3.12 -7.08 -7.53
C LEU A 137 4.32 -6.45 -6.84
N SER A 138 4.13 -6.01 -5.60
CA SER A 138 5.14 -5.34 -4.79
C SER A 138 5.71 -6.31 -3.73
N PRO A 139 7.03 -6.30 -3.46
CA PRO A 139 7.61 -7.11 -2.39
C PRO A 139 7.31 -6.57 -0.98
N VAL A 140 6.67 -5.41 -0.87
CA VAL A 140 6.41 -4.74 0.41
C VAL A 140 5.42 -5.54 1.25
N THR A 141 5.85 -5.94 2.45
CA THR A 141 5.01 -6.66 3.42
C THR A 141 4.60 -5.78 4.60
N ASP A 142 5.49 -4.90 5.07
CA ASP A 142 5.26 -4.03 6.23
C ASP A 142 5.51 -2.55 5.91
N PHE A 143 4.45 -1.76 5.83
CA PHE A 143 4.54 -0.32 5.60
C PHE A 143 5.17 0.45 6.76
N ARG A 144 5.26 -0.11 7.97
CA ARG A 144 5.93 0.55 9.10
C ARG A 144 7.44 0.66 8.88
N GLU A 145 8.02 -0.28 8.14
CA GLU A 145 9.42 -0.20 7.70
C GLU A 145 9.61 0.66 6.46
N ALA A 146 8.55 0.80 5.64
CA ALA A 146 8.60 1.54 4.39
C ALA A 146 8.34 3.04 4.54
N CYS A 147 7.52 3.42 5.52
CA CYS A 147 7.14 4.80 5.77
C CYS A 147 8.25 5.59 6.47
N CYS A 148 8.38 6.86 6.08
CA CYS A 148 9.28 7.80 6.71
C CYS A 148 8.74 8.17 8.11
N ARG A 149 9.47 7.80 9.16
CA ARG A 149 9.09 8.08 10.55
C ARG A 149 8.99 9.57 10.88
N LEU A 150 9.66 10.43 10.10
CA LEU A 150 9.65 11.89 10.29
C LEU A 150 8.50 12.58 9.56
N ASN A 151 7.84 11.89 8.62
CA ASN A 151 6.74 12.46 7.85
C ASN A 151 5.49 12.70 8.71
N SER A 152 5.20 11.80 9.65
CA SER A 152 4.05 11.91 10.56
C SER A 152 4.28 12.85 11.76
N GLY A 153 5.46 13.49 11.85
CA GLY A 153 5.86 14.36 12.98
C GLY A 153 6.07 15.81 12.55
N GLU A 154 7.22 16.38 12.91
CA GLU A 154 7.61 17.78 12.58
C GLU A 154 7.88 18.01 11.07
N GLY A 155 7.72 16.98 10.24
CA GLY A 155 7.96 17.01 8.81
C GLY A 155 9.34 16.48 8.43
N CYS A 156 9.41 15.79 7.30
CA CYS A 156 10.66 15.23 6.78
C CYS A 156 11.53 16.32 6.13
N VAL A 157 12.67 16.64 6.73
CA VAL A 157 13.64 17.63 6.21
C VAL A 157 14.34 17.21 4.90
N ARG A 158 14.23 15.93 4.50
CA ARG A 158 14.90 15.42 3.29
C ARG A 158 14.15 15.79 2.00
N GLY A 159 12.89 16.21 2.08
CA GLY A 159 12.08 16.57 0.92
C GLY A 159 12.15 15.50 -0.19
N GLY A 160 12.46 15.92 -1.42
CA GLY A 160 12.62 15.02 -2.57
C GLY A 160 13.74 13.99 -2.46
N PHE A 161 14.72 14.16 -1.55
CA PHE A 161 15.79 13.19 -1.35
C PHE A 161 15.42 12.03 -0.40
N CYS A 162 14.20 12.04 0.15
CA CYS A 162 13.74 10.96 1.00
C CYS A 162 13.44 9.68 0.19
N ASN A 163 14.07 8.57 0.55
CA ASN A 163 13.85 7.26 -0.10
C ASN A 163 12.82 6.40 0.66
N PHE A 164 12.09 6.98 1.60
CA PHE A 164 11.02 6.34 2.36
C PHE A 164 9.68 6.97 1.99
N ILE A 165 8.60 6.20 2.15
CA ILE A 165 7.25 6.63 1.77
C ILE A 165 6.81 7.78 2.68
N HIS A 166 6.42 8.90 2.07
CA HIS A 166 5.67 9.95 2.72
C HIS A 166 4.20 9.64 2.53
N ARG A 167 3.57 9.04 3.55
CA ARG A 167 2.15 8.69 3.51
C ARG A 167 1.30 9.97 3.52
N LYS A 168 0.37 10.07 2.57
CA LYS A 168 -0.74 11.03 2.63
C LYS A 168 -1.93 10.37 3.31
N GLU A 169 -2.53 11.05 4.27
CA GLU A 169 -3.66 10.53 5.05
C GLU A 169 -4.98 11.17 4.61
N PRO A 170 -6.06 10.37 4.48
CA PRO A 170 -7.38 10.92 4.22
C PRO A 170 -7.90 11.61 5.47
N THR A 171 -9.01 12.33 5.36
CA THR A 171 -9.68 12.83 6.56
C THR A 171 -10.10 11.67 7.49
N PRO A 172 -9.96 11.81 8.81
CA PRO A 172 -10.38 10.76 9.77
C PRO A 172 -11.88 10.42 9.68
N GLU A 173 -12.69 11.34 9.21
CA GLU A 173 -14.10 11.12 8.89
C GLU A 173 -14.25 10.12 7.74
N LEU A 174 -13.58 10.36 6.62
CA LEU A 174 -13.62 9.47 5.45
C LEU A 174 -13.09 8.07 5.80
N GLU A 175 -11.97 7.97 6.54
CA GLU A 175 -11.40 6.67 6.92
C GLU A 175 -12.40 5.85 7.76
N ARG A 176 -13.08 6.48 8.72
CA ARG A 176 -14.13 5.83 9.53
C ARG A 176 -15.32 5.40 8.69
N ASP A 177 -15.76 6.24 7.74
CA ASP A 177 -16.88 5.93 6.87
C ASP A 177 -16.57 4.76 5.94
N LEU A 178 -15.38 4.74 5.33
CA LEU A 178 -14.91 3.64 4.49
C LEU A 178 -14.82 2.33 5.28
N ASP A 179 -14.31 2.35 6.51
CA ASP A 179 -14.27 1.18 7.39
C ASP A 179 -15.67 0.63 7.71
N MET A 180 -16.61 1.52 8.05
CA MET A 180 -18.00 1.13 8.34
C MET A 180 -18.69 0.55 7.11
N GLN A 181 -18.54 1.19 5.95
CA GLN A 181 -19.11 0.74 4.68
C GLN A 181 -18.53 -0.61 4.26
N THR A 182 -17.20 -0.76 4.37
CA THR A 182 -16.49 -2.02 4.04
C THR A 182 -17.00 -3.16 4.92
N ARG A 183 -17.13 -2.93 6.23
CA ARG A 183 -17.68 -3.94 7.16
C ARG A 183 -19.10 -4.34 6.81
N LYS A 184 -19.96 -3.37 6.50
CA LYS A 184 -21.34 -3.65 6.09
C LYS A 184 -21.39 -4.45 4.78
N TRP A 185 -20.60 -4.06 3.79
CA TRP A 185 -20.51 -4.75 2.51
C TRP A 185 -20.02 -6.19 2.65
N LEU A 186 -19.03 -6.43 3.53
CA LEU A 186 -18.56 -7.78 3.86
C LEU A 186 -19.62 -8.62 4.59
N GLN A 187 -20.41 -8.01 5.48
CA GLN A 187 -21.52 -8.70 6.15
C GLN A 187 -22.60 -9.14 5.15
N GLU A 188 -22.94 -8.28 4.18
CA GLU A 188 -23.92 -8.59 3.13
C GLU A 188 -23.44 -9.71 2.19
N ARG A 189 -22.15 -9.77 1.87
CA ARG A 189 -21.56 -10.88 1.09
C ARG A 189 -21.47 -12.20 1.86
N GLY A 190 -21.64 -12.16 3.18
CA GLY A 190 -21.49 -13.32 4.05
C GLY A 190 -20.04 -13.63 4.39
N ARG A 191 -19.86 -14.70 5.18
CA ARG A 191 -18.53 -15.10 5.66
C ARG A 191 -17.65 -15.52 4.50
N ASP A 192 -16.45 -14.93 4.44
CA ASP A 192 -15.42 -15.33 3.50
C ASP A 192 -15.10 -16.84 3.68
N PRO A 193 -15.30 -17.68 2.64
CA PRO A 193 -15.07 -19.11 2.72
C PRO A 193 -13.59 -19.46 2.94
N ARG A 194 -12.67 -18.54 2.60
CA ARG A 194 -11.23 -18.67 2.85
C ARG A 194 -10.85 -18.27 4.28
N SER A 195 -11.78 -17.67 5.05
CA SER A 195 -11.53 -17.33 6.46
C SER A 195 -11.53 -18.58 7.33
N GLU A 196 -10.43 -18.85 8.01
CA GLU A 196 -10.37 -19.97 8.95
C GLU A 196 -11.47 -19.82 10.03
N SER A 197 -12.17 -20.93 10.30
CA SER A 197 -13.06 -21.00 11.44
C SER A 197 -12.27 -20.91 12.71
N ARG A 198 -12.46 -19.84 13.52
CA ARG A 198 -12.06 -19.86 14.93
C ARG A 198 -12.54 -21.17 15.53
N SER A 199 -11.61 -21.99 16.01
CA SER A 199 -11.93 -23.20 16.77
C SER A 199 -12.88 -22.82 17.90
N PRO A 200 -13.90 -23.63 18.21
CA PRO A 200 -14.78 -23.36 19.35
C PRO A 200 -13.94 -23.11 20.59
N SER A 201 -14.16 -22.00 21.28
CA SER A 201 -13.55 -21.75 22.59
C SER A 201 -13.82 -22.96 23.49
N PRO A 202 -12.82 -23.53 24.18
CA PRO A 202 -13.06 -24.62 25.12
C PRO A 202 -14.16 -24.19 26.10
N GLY A 203 -15.28 -24.91 26.10
CA GLY A 203 -16.38 -24.65 27.01
C GLY A 203 -15.88 -24.68 28.44
N ALA A 204 -16.26 -23.67 29.25
CA ALA A 204 -15.90 -23.62 30.66
C ALA A 204 -16.28 -24.96 31.30
N ALA A 205 -15.27 -25.74 31.68
CA ALA A 205 -15.48 -26.98 32.40
C ALA A 205 -16.28 -26.64 33.65
N GLN A 206 -17.52 -27.12 33.71
CA GLN A 206 -18.34 -27.04 34.91
C GLN A 206 -17.52 -27.62 36.06
N ALA A 207 -17.06 -26.77 36.97
CA ALA A 207 -16.51 -27.17 38.24
C ALA A 207 -17.60 -27.99 38.94
N LYS A 208 -17.45 -29.32 38.91
CA LYS A 208 -18.30 -30.22 39.69
C LYS A 208 -18.05 -29.92 41.16
N ARG A 209 -19.16 -29.69 41.85
CA ARG A 209 -19.29 -29.45 43.30
C ARG A 209 -18.69 -30.58 44.12
#